data_AF-A0A2D7IR11-F1
#
_entry.id   AF-A0A2D7IR11-F1
#
_cell.length_a   1.000
_cell.length_b   1.000
_cell.length_c   1.000
_cell.angle_alpha   90.00
_cell.angle_beta   90.00
_cell.angle_gamma   90.00
#
_symmetry.space_group_name_H-M   'P 1'
#
loop_
_entity.id
_entity.type
_entity.pdbx_description
1 polymer ?
#
loop_
_entity_poly.entity_id
_entity_poly.type
_entity_poly.pdbx_seq_one_letter_code
_entity_poly.pdbx_strand_id
1 'polypeptide(L)' 'MSKVFLIIGFIFIVIGFSNHFGFNIPIISKLGNLPGDIRILRNNFSLYIPITTCILLSIFFNLIFKLFSKI' A
#
# COMPACT_ATOMS: atom_id res chain seq x y z
N MET A 1 23.49 10.08 -4.18
CA MET A 1 23.82 8.85 -3.40
C MET A 1 23.34 8.94 -1.94
N SER A 2 23.71 9.94 -1.15
CA SER A 2 23.27 10.10 0.26
C SER A 2 21.75 10.30 0.43
N LYS A 3 21.09 11.03 -0.49
CA LYS A 3 19.64 11.23 -0.49
C LYS A 3 18.85 9.91 -0.63
N VAL A 4 19.41 8.90 -1.32
CA VAL A 4 18.77 7.60 -1.53
C VAL A 4 18.64 6.84 -0.21
N PHE A 5 19.71 6.85 0.60
CA PHE A 5 19.70 6.25 1.93
C PHE A 5 18.70 6.93 2.88
N LEU A 6 18.56 8.27 2.80
CA LEU A 6 17.55 8.99 3.59
C LEU A 6 16.12 8.59 3.22
N ILE A 7 15.82 8.42 1.92
CA ILE A 7 14.47 8.02 1.47
C ILE A 7 14.16 6.57 1.84
N ILE A 8 15.12 5.66 1.69
CA ILE A 8 14.98 4.26 2.12
C ILE A 8 14.76 4.19 3.64
N GLY A 9 15.55 4.93 4.42
CA GLY A 9 15.38 5.04 5.86
C GLY A 9 14.01 5.58 6.25
N PHE A 10 13.53 6.62 5.54
CA PHE A 10 12.19 7.16 5.75
C PHE A 10 11.08 6.13 5.46
N ILE A 11 11.23 5.33 4.40
CA ILE A 11 10.32 4.23 4.08
C ILE A 11 10.28 3.19 5.20
N PHE A 12 11.44 2.79 5.74
CA PHE A 12 11.50 1.85 6.86
C PHE A 12 10.91 2.44 8.14
N ILE A 13 11.08 3.74 8.39
CA ILE A 13 10.46 4.43 9.52
C ILE A 13 8.94 4.44 9.36
N VAL A 14 8.41 4.75 8.17
CA VAL A 14 6.97 4.73 7.91
C VAL A 14 6.39 3.32 8.09
N ILE A 15 7.06 2.29 7.57
CA ILE A 15 6.65 0.88 7.74
C ILE A 15 6.71 0.46 9.22
N GLY A 16 7.80 0.76 9.91
CA GLY A 16 8.00 0.43 11.33
C GLY A 16 7.03 1.15 12.25
N PHE A 17 6.78 2.44 11.98
CA PHE A 17 5.82 3.26 12.72
C PHE A 17 4.39 2.77 12.51
N SER A 18 4.03 2.40 11.27
CA SER A 18 2.74 1.80 10.94
C SER A 18 2.51 0.47 11.68
N ASN A 19 3.57 -0.31 11.91
CA ASN A 19 3.49 -1.60 12.61
C ASN A 19 3.47 -1.42 14.14
N HIS A 20 4.23 -0.45 14.66
CA HIS A 20 4.35 -0.20 16.10
C HIS A 20 3.12 0.51 16.69
N PHE A 21 2.45 1.38 15.94
CA PHE A 21 1.26 2.06 16.46
C PHE A 21 0.04 1.15 16.62
N GLY A 22 0.17 -0.17 16.37
CA GLY A 22 -0.95 -1.09 16.56
C GLY A 22 -2.18 -0.60 15.80
N PHE A 23 -1.96 0.07 14.67
CA PHE A 23 -3.03 0.19 13.72
C PHE A 23 -3.28 -1.26 13.30
N ASN A 24 -4.29 -1.87 13.88
CA ASN A 24 -5.31 -2.48 13.07
C ASN A 24 -5.72 -1.39 12.06
N ILE A 25 -4.90 -1.13 11.03
CA ILE A 25 -5.25 -0.16 10.00
C ILE A 25 -6.51 -0.83 9.44
N PRO A 26 -7.72 -0.25 9.61
CA PRO A 26 -8.88 -0.83 8.99
C PRO A 26 -8.60 -0.96 7.49
N ILE A 27 -7.77 -0.11 6.87
CA ILE A 27 -7.28 -0.29 5.50
C ILE A 27 -6.44 -1.56 5.25
N ILE A 28 -5.66 -2.12 6.19
CA ILE A 28 -4.93 -3.41 5.99
C ILE A 28 -5.86 -4.62 6.24
N SER A 29 -6.70 -4.57 7.28
CA SER A 29 -7.70 -5.64 7.54
C SER A 29 -8.87 -5.62 6.54
N LYS A 30 -9.06 -4.47 5.90
CA LYS A 30 -10.01 -4.16 4.82
C LYS A 30 -9.27 -3.90 3.50
N LEU A 31 -8.01 -4.35 3.36
CA LEU A 31 -7.26 -4.39 2.09
C LEU A 31 -7.87 -5.56 1.31
N GLY A 32 -9.04 -5.28 0.76
CA GLY A 32 -10.11 -6.28 0.75
C GLY A 32 -11.47 -5.70 0.40
N ASN A 33 -11.76 -4.52 0.93
CA ASN A 33 -13.11 -3.99 1.09
C ASN A 33 -13.03 -2.45 0.98
N LEU A 34 -12.09 -1.92 0.20
CA LEU A 34 -12.18 -0.54 -0.23
C LEU A 34 -13.38 -0.44 -1.20
N PRO A 35 -14.13 0.68 -1.19
CA PRO A 35 -15.18 0.91 -2.18
C PRO A 35 -14.55 0.93 -3.57
N GLY A 36 -14.63 -0.20 -4.29
CA GLY A 36 -13.95 -0.44 -5.56
C GLY A 36 -13.30 -1.82 -5.70
N ASP A 37 -13.02 -2.54 -4.60
CA ASP A 37 -12.53 -3.91 -4.67
C ASP A 37 -13.70 -4.89 -4.93
N ILE A 38 -13.60 -5.69 -5.99
CA ILE A 38 -14.70 -6.56 -6.42
C ILE A 38 -14.58 -7.90 -5.69
N ARG A 39 -15.60 -8.21 -4.87
CA ARG A 39 -15.74 -9.51 -4.19
C ARG A 39 -16.88 -10.29 -4.81
N ILE A 40 -16.54 -11.39 -5.48
CA ILE A 40 -17.53 -12.31 -6.04
C ILE A 40 -17.56 -13.53 -5.11
N LEU A 41 -18.60 -13.61 -4.29
CA LEU A 41 -18.86 -14.73 -3.39
C LEU A 41 -19.97 -15.61 -3.98
N ARG A 42 -19.65 -16.88 -4.23
CA ARG A 42 -20.57 -17.96 -4.60
C ARG A 42 -20.40 -19.12 -3.60
N ASN A 43 -21.39 -20.02 -3.51
CA ASN A 43 -21.48 -21.06 -2.49
C ASN A 43 -20.19 -21.88 -2.23
N ASN A 44 -19.34 -22.12 -3.25
CA ASN A 44 -18.03 -22.78 -3.12
C ASN A 44 -16.86 -21.95 -3.72
N PHE A 45 -17.05 -20.67 -4.02
CA PHE A 45 -16.06 -19.89 -4.76
C PHE A 45 -16.03 -18.44 -4.31
N SER A 46 -14.85 -17.99 -3.88
CA SER A 46 -14.59 -16.60 -3.52
C SER A 46 -13.49 -16.05 -4.42
N LEU A 47 -13.83 -15.11 -5.31
CA LEU A 47 -12.84 -14.30 -6.01
C LEU A 47 -12.77 -12.91 -5.39
N TYR A 48 -11.53 -12.49 -5.16
CA TYR A 48 -11.21 -11.17 -4.68
C TYR A 48 -10.38 -10.44 -5.73
N ILE A 49 -10.87 -9.30 -6.23
CA ILE A 49 -10.17 -8.48 -7.23
C ILE A 49 -9.83 -7.11 -6.61
N PRO A 50 -8.59 -6.96 -6.10
CA PRO A 50 -8.09 -5.74 -5.45
C PRO A 50 -7.71 -4.61 -6.43
N ILE A 51 -8.66 -4.12 -7.25
CA ILE A 51 -8.35 -3.10 -8.28
C ILE A 51 -7.91 -1.78 -7.66
N THR A 52 -8.68 -1.30 -6.68
CA THR A 52 -8.44 0.00 -6.03
C THR A 52 -7.11 0.01 -5.27
N THR A 53 -6.78 -1.07 -4.57
CA THR A 53 -5.51 -1.15 -3.85
C THR A 53 -4.31 -1.19 -4.79
N CYS A 54 -4.41 -1.91 -5.92
CA CYS A 54 -3.33 -1.96 -6.91
C CYS A 54 -3.06 -0.58 -7.53
N ILE A 55 -4.11 0.18 -7.83
CA ILE A 55 -4.00 1.55 -8.36
C ILE A 55 -3.36 2.48 -7.34
N LEU A 56 -3.82 2.44 -6.09
CA LEU A 56 -3.27 3.26 -5.02
C LEU A 56 -1.78 2.98 -4.80
N LEU A 57 -1.41 1.69 -4.79
CA LEU A 57 -0.04 1.23 -4.63
C LEU A 57 0.84 1.68 -5.82
N SER A 58 0.31 1.60 -7.03
CA SER A 58 1.00 2.08 -8.24
C SER A 58 1.29 3.58 -8.19
N ILE A 59 0.30 4.40 -7.78
CA ILE A 59 0.49 5.85 -7.63
C ILE A 59 1.53 6.16 -6.55
N PHE A 60 1.47 5.46 -5.41
CA PHE A 60 2.42 5.63 -4.32
C PHE A 60 3.86 5.34 -4.77
N PHE A 61 4.10 4.18 -5.39
CA PHE A 61 5.42 3.84 -5.91
C PHE A 61 5.86 4.81 -7.01
N ASN A 62 4.96 5.21 -7.92
CA ASN A 62 5.29 6.18 -8.97
C ASN A 62 5.73 7.53 -8.37
N LEU A 63 5.06 8.01 -7.33
CA LEU A 63 5.41 9.26 -6.65
C LEU A 63 6.80 9.17 -5.99
N ILE A 64 7.09 8.03 -5.37
CA ILE A 64 8.42 7.71 -4.82
C ILE A 64 9.47 7.71 -5.92
N PHE A 65 9.29 6.93 -7.00
CA PHE A 65 10.23 6.86 -8.11
C PHE A 65 10.45 8.23 -8.78
N LYS A 66 9.40 9.04 -8.91
CA LYS A 66 9.49 10.39 -9.47
C LYS A 66 10.29 11.34 -8.58
N LEU A 67 10.16 11.22 -7.26
CA LEU A 67 11.01 11.95 -6.31
C LEU A 67 12.47 11.49 -6.42
N PHE A 68 12.73 10.19 -6.55
CA PHE A 68 14.07 9.65 -6.79
C PHE A 68 14.69 10.13 -8.10
N SER A 69 13.91 10.15 -9.19
CA SER A 69 14.40 10.56 -10.51
C SER A 69 14.78 12.04 -10.60
N LYS A 70 14.25 12.87 -9.70
CA LYS A 70 14.46 14.33 -9.73
C LYS A 70 15.52 14.82 -8.72
N ILE A 71 16.16 13.88 -8.01
CA ILE A 71 17.07 14.09 -6.88
C ILE A 71 18.54 13.92 -7.27
#